data_AF-A0A376RIB8-F1
#
_entry.id   AF-A0A376RIB8-F1
#
_cell.length_a   1.000
_cell.length_b   1.000
_cell.length_c   1.000
_cell.angle_alpha   90.00
_cell.angle_beta   90.00
_cell.angle_gamma   90.00
#
_symmetry.space_group_name_H-M   'P 1'
#
loop_
_entity.id
_entity.type
_entity.pdbx_description
1 polymer ?
#
loop_
_entity_poly.entity_id
_entity_poly.type
_entity_poly.pdbx_seq_one_letter_code
_entity_poly.pdbx_strand_id
1 'polypeptide(L)'
;MGSTVLFKEGALTVNKGGISQGELTGGGNLNVTGGTLAIEGLNARYNALTSISPNAEVSLDNTQGLGRGNIANDGLLTLKNVTGELRNSISGKGIVSATARTDVELDGDNSRFVGQFTSMQVARSASTSRKTWVMLPYQ
;
A
#
# COMPACT_ATOMS: atom_id res chain seq x y z
N MET A 1 23.72 1.08 -7.19
CA MET A 1 23.67 1.47 -5.76
C MET A 1 22.36 2.20 -5.56
N GLY A 2 21.45 1.67 -4.74
CA GLY A 2 20.21 2.38 -4.38
C GLY A 2 20.46 3.42 -3.28
N SER A 3 19.68 4.49 -3.26
CA SER A 3 19.71 5.48 -2.17
C SER A 3 18.83 5.02 -1.00
N THR A 4 19.26 5.25 0.24
CA THR A 4 18.42 5.00 1.43
C THR A 4 17.80 6.31 1.89
N VAL A 5 16.48 6.34 2.07
CA VAL A 5 15.77 7.46 2.69
C VAL A 5 15.43 7.09 4.12
N LEU A 6 16.08 7.76 5.07
CA LEU A 6 15.88 7.55 6.51
C LEU A 6 14.91 8.59 7.09
N PHE A 7 13.79 8.11 7.60
CA PHE A 7 12.83 8.89 8.37
C PHE A 7 13.24 8.80 9.86
N LYS A 8 13.80 9.88 10.40
CA LYS A 8 14.15 10.01 11.83
C LYS A 8 13.01 10.70 12.60
N GLU A 9 11.79 10.18 12.49
CA GLU A 9 10.54 10.82 12.96
C GLU A 9 10.16 12.11 12.21
N GLY A 10 10.90 12.45 11.16
CA GLY A 10 10.60 13.57 10.29
C GLY A 10 9.43 13.29 9.34
N ALA A 11 8.99 14.34 8.65
CA ALA A 11 7.99 14.26 7.61
C ALA A 11 8.60 14.53 6.23
N LEU A 12 8.34 13.66 5.25
CA LEU A 12 8.64 13.90 3.84
C LEU A 12 7.33 14.15 3.10
N THR A 13 7.23 15.28 2.39
CA THR A 13 6.06 15.57 1.54
C THR A 13 6.42 15.43 0.07
N VAL A 14 5.68 14.59 -0.64
CA VAL A 14 5.76 14.38 -2.09
C VAL A 14 4.52 14.98 -2.73
N ASN A 15 4.68 15.96 -3.62
CA ASN A 15 3.56 16.69 -4.24
C ASN A 15 3.47 16.55 -5.77
N LYS A 16 4.46 15.93 -6.41
CA LYS A 16 4.52 15.70 -7.86
C LYS A 16 4.73 14.22 -8.21
N GLY A 17 4.54 13.31 -7.26
CA GLY A 17 4.86 11.90 -7.42
C GLY A 17 6.37 11.63 -7.56
N GLY A 18 6.71 10.50 -8.17
CA GLY A 18 8.08 10.06 -8.43
C GLY A 18 8.22 8.54 -8.37
N ILE A 19 9.47 8.05 -8.47
CA ILE A 19 9.79 6.63 -8.29
C ILE A 19 10.79 6.52 -7.14
N SER A 20 10.46 5.70 -6.15
CA SER A 20 11.34 5.31 -5.06
C SER A 20 11.85 3.89 -5.30
N GLN A 21 13.04 3.80 -5.90
CA GLN A 21 13.80 2.54 -6.09
C GLN A 21 14.81 2.27 -4.97
N GLY A 22 14.75 3.08 -3.92
CA GLY A 22 15.65 3.05 -2.77
C GLY A 22 15.06 2.31 -1.58
N GLU A 23 15.86 2.13 -0.54
CA GLU A 23 15.36 1.62 0.75
C GLU A 23 14.76 2.77 1.56
N LEU A 24 13.46 2.69 1.86
CA LEU A 24 12.80 3.51 2.88
C LEU A 24 13.02 2.85 4.23
N THR A 25 13.40 3.63 5.24
CA THR A 25 13.67 3.10 6.58
C THR A 25 13.37 4.11 7.67
N GLY A 26 13.12 3.65 8.89
CA GLY A 26 12.80 4.48 10.04
C GLY A 26 11.31 4.81 10.17
N GLY A 27 11.00 5.73 11.08
CA GLY A 27 9.62 6.14 11.44
C GLY A 27 9.39 7.62 11.20
N GLY A 28 8.15 8.08 11.29
CA GLY A 28 7.75 9.46 10.97
C GLY A 28 6.57 9.47 10.00
N ASN A 29 6.56 10.43 9.06
CA ASN A 29 5.45 10.58 8.12
C ASN A 29 5.94 10.70 6.66
N LEU A 30 5.29 9.99 5.75
CA LEU A 30 5.36 10.21 4.31
C LEU A 30 4.02 10.75 3.83
N ASN A 31 3.99 12.00 3.40
CA ASN A 31 2.79 12.68 2.95
C ASN A 31 2.81 12.79 1.42
N VAL A 32 1.99 12.01 0.74
CA VAL A 32 1.80 12.10 -0.71
C VAL A 32 0.58 12.96 -0.98
N THR A 33 0.82 14.18 -1.45
CA THR A 33 -0.19 15.23 -1.61
C THR A 33 -0.60 15.45 -3.07
N GLY A 34 0.19 14.95 -4.01
CA GLY A 34 -0.13 14.99 -5.43
C GLY A 34 0.80 14.14 -6.29
N GLY A 35 0.31 13.76 -7.47
CA GLY A 35 0.98 12.89 -8.44
C GLY A 35 1.02 11.42 -8.00
N THR A 36 1.67 10.58 -8.81
CA THR A 36 1.84 9.15 -8.54
C THR A 36 3.23 8.88 -7.99
N LEU A 37 3.32 8.38 -6.75
CA LEU A 37 4.56 7.89 -6.16
C LEU A 37 4.61 6.36 -6.31
N ALA A 38 5.47 5.87 -7.20
CA ALA A 38 5.78 4.46 -7.29
C ALA A 38 6.84 4.09 -6.26
N ILE A 39 6.57 3.11 -5.41
CA ILE A 39 7.53 2.55 -4.46
C ILE A 39 7.84 1.15 -4.95
N GLU A 40 9.09 0.95 -5.32
CA GLU A 40 9.60 -0.28 -5.92
C GLU A 40 10.52 -0.99 -4.93
N GLY A 41 10.26 -2.28 -4.73
CA GLY A 41 11.04 -3.13 -3.84
C GLY A 41 10.53 -3.18 -2.40
N LEU A 42 11.28 -3.90 -1.57
CA LEU A 42 10.94 -4.20 -0.19
C LEU A 42 11.59 -3.19 0.77
N ASN A 43 10.77 -2.64 1.68
CA ASN A 43 11.20 -1.66 2.68
C ASN A 43 10.88 -2.17 4.10
N ALA A 44 11.43 -3.34 4.46
CA ALA A 44 11.08 -4.02 5.72
C ALA A 44 11.41 -3.22 7.00
N ARG A 45 12.33 -2.24 6.92
CA ARG A 45 12.71 -1.37 8.05
C ARG A 45 11.91 -0.06 8.10
N TYR A 46 10.99 0.14 7.15
CA TYR A 46 10.11 1.29 7.12
C TYR A 46 8.90 1.08 8.04
N ASN A 47 8.68 2.03 8.95
CA ASN A 47 7.59 2.03 9.92
C ASN A 47 6.96 3.42 10.07
N ALA A 48 6.98 4.22 9.00
CA ALA A 48 6.43 5.57 9.00
C ALA A 48 4.96 5.56 8.53
N LEU A 49 4.15 6.51 9.02
CA LEU A 49 2.78 6.70 8.56
C LEU A 49 2.79 7.23 7.13
N THR A 50 2.17 6.51 6.20
CA THR A 50 1.99 6.98 4.82
C THR A 50 0.61 7.60 4.68
N SER A 51 0.53 8.89 4.37
CA SER A 51 -0.72 9.61 4.13
C SER A 51 -0.87 9.92 2.65
N ILE A 52 -1.95 9.47 2.02
CA ILE A 52 -2.25 9.66 0.61
C ILE A 52 -3.44 10.61 0.51
N SER A 53 -3.20 11.80 -0.02
CA SER A 53 -4.26 12.81 -0.21
C SER A 53 -5.17 12.47 -1.38
N PRO A 54 -6.39 13.03 -1.45
CA PRO A 54 -7.37 12.71 -2.51
C PRO A 54 -6.88 12.85 -3.96
N ASN A 55 -5.91 13.73 -4.21
CA ASN A 55 -5.33 13.99 -5.53
C ASN A 55 -3.98 13.28 -5.76
N ALA A 56 -3.65 12.31 -4.92
CA ALA A 56 -2.40 11.57 -4.95
C ALA A 56 -2.64 10.07 -5.19
N GLU A 57 -1.62 9.43 -5.76
CA GLU A 57 -1.56 7.98 -5.91
C GLU A 57 -0.25 7.45 -5.33
N VAL A 58 -0.31 6.32 -4.64
CA VAL A 58 0.86 5.52 -4.29
C VAL A 58 0.74 4.16 -4.95
N SER A 59 1.73 3.76 -5.73
CA SER A 59 1.79 2.44 -6.35
C SER A 59 2.85 1.60 -5.69
N LEU A 60 2.50 0.35 -5.34
CA LEU A 60 3.42 -0.64 -4.77
C LEU A 60 3.58 -1.81 -5.74
N ASP A 61 4.81 -2.27 -5.92
CA ASP A 61 5.14 -3.54 -6.60
C ASP A 61 5.45 -4.69 -5.62
N ASN A 62 5.43 -4.40 -4.32
CA ASN A 62 5.74 -5.33 -3.25
C ASN A 62 4.84 -5.07 -2.03
N THR A 63 4.32 -6.12 -1.37
CA THR A 63 3.46 -5.95 -0.18
C THR A 63 4.20 -5.30 0.98
N GLN A 64 5.52 -5.44 1.04
CA GLN A 64 6.36 -4.83 2.06
C GLN A 64 7.01 -3.52 1.58
N GLY A 65 6.54 -2.94 0.47
CA GLY A 65 7.03 -1.66 -0.06
C GLY A 65 6.79 -0.48 0.89
N LEU A 66 5.74 -0.53 1.71
CA LEU A 66 5.51 0.40 2.82
C LEU A 66 5.81 -0.24 4.19
N GLY A 67 6.65 -1.27 4.22
CA GLY A 67 7.12 -1.91 5.45
C GLY A 67 5.97 -2.33 6.38
N ARG A 68 5.97 -1.81 7.62
CA ARG A 68 4.93 -2.06 8.63
C ARG A 68 4.17 -0.81 9.07
N GLY A 69 4.45 0.34 8.46
CA GLY A 69 3.81 1.60 8.82
C GLY A 69 2.31 1.60 8.52
N ASN A 70 1.55 2.45 9.20
CA ASN A 70 0.13 2.61 8.89
C ASN A 70 -0.06 3.36 7.55
N ILE A 71 -1.17 3.11 6.88
CA ILE A 71 -1.55 3.78 5.64
C ILE A 71 -2.86 4.53 5.87
N ALA A 72 -2.81 5.86 5.80
CA ALA A 72 -3.98 6.73 5.72
C ALA A 72 -4.25 7.02 4.25
N ASN A 73 -5.19 6.30 3.66
CA ASN A 73 -5.52 6.41 2.24
C ASN A 73 -6.83 7.20 2.05
N ASP A 74 -6.71 8.46 1.64
CA ASP A 74 -7.83 9.28 1.18
C ASP A 74 -7.81 9.53 -0.35
N GLY A 75 -6.76 9.07 -1.03
CA GLY A 75 -6.57 9.12 -2.49
C GLY A 75 -6.64 7.75 -3.13
N LEU A 76 -5.59 7.36 -3.87
CA LEU A 76 -5.47 6.07 -4.53
C LEU A 76 -4.24 5.29 -4.05
N LEU A 77 -4.43 4.07 -3.58
CA LEU A 77 -3.36 3.11 -3.33
C LEU A 77 -3.45 2.00 -4.39
N THR A 78 -2.46 1.89 -5.26
CA THR A 78 -2.39 0.89 -6.32
C THR A 78 -1.43 -0.23 -5.94
N LEU A 79 -1.90 -1.47 -5.94
CA LEU A 79 -1.10 -2.69 -5.84
C LEU A 79 -0.93 -3.26 -7.25
N LYS A 80 0.30 -3.30 -7.75
CA LYS A 80 0.61 -3.71 -9.12
C LYS A 80 1.50 -4.95 -9.13
N ASN A 81 0.95 -6.08 -9.56
CA ASN A 81 1.67 -7.36 -9.63
C ASN A 81 2.25 -7.79 -8.28
N VAL A 82 1.45 -7.64 -7.22
CA VAL A 82 1.87 -7.88 -5.85
C VAL A 82 1.24 -9.16 -5.32
N THR A 83 2.01 -10.02 -4.66
CA THR A 83 1.48 -11.22 -4.01
C THR A 83 1.96 -11.34 -2.56
N GLY A 84 1.11 -11.85 -1.67
CA GLY A 84 1.44 -12.11 -0.26
C GLY A 84 0.63 -11.29 0.74
N GLU A 85 1.16 -11.09 1.95
CA GLU A 85 0.46 -10.39 3.04
C GLU A 85 0.83 -8.90 3.08
N LEU A 86 -0.18 -8.04 3.02
CA LEU A 86 -0.06 -6.63 3.37
C LEU A 86 -0.42 -6.46 4.84
N ARG A 87 0.61 -6.33 5.68
CA ARG A 87 0.47 -6.20 7.15
C ARG A 87 0.18 -4.79 7.63
N ASN A 88 0.18 -3.82 6.71
CA ASN A 88 -0.10 -2.43 7.01
C ASN A 88 -1.57 -2.26 7.42
N SER A 89 -1.81 -1.44 8.44
CA SER A 89 -3.18 -1.04 8.80
C SER A 89 -3.62 0.10 7.87
N ILE A 90 -4.69 -0.13 7.10
CA ILE A 90 -5.26 0.86 6.18
C ILE A 90 -6.44 1.56 6.85
N SER A 91 -6.49 2.87 6.69
CA SER A 91 -7.57 3.73 7.15
C SER A 91 -7.90 4.79 6.10
N GLY A 92 -9.01 5.51 6.29
CA GLY A 92 -9.43 6.57 5.37
C GLY A 92 -10.52 6.12 4.40
N LYS A 93 -10.81 6.97 3.42
CA LYS A 93 -11.97 6.84 2.51
C LYS A 93 -11.60 6.76 1.03
N GLY A 94 -10.31 6.60 0.73
CA GLY A 94 -9.78 6.52 -0.63
C GLY A 94 -10.11 5.20 -1.33
N ILE A 95 -9.40 4.95 -2.42
CA ILE A 95 -9.52 3.75 -3.24
C ILE A 95 -8.26 2.91 -3.08
N VAL A 96 -8.43 1.60 -2.88
CA VAL A 96 -7.34 0.62 -2.96
C VAL A 96 -7.57 -0.21 -4.21
N SER A 97 -6.69 -0.03 -5.20
CA SER A 97 -6.78 -0.69 -6.49
C SER A 97 -5.79 -1.84 -6.60
N ALA A 98 -6.26 -3.05 -6.87
CA ALA A 98 -5.44 -4.21 -7.15
C ALA A 98 -5.45 -4.48 -8.67
N THR A 99 -4.28 -4.39 -9.29
CA THR A 99 -4.11 -4.54 -10.74
C THR A 99 -3.22 -5.74 -11.06
N ALA A 100 -3.45 -6.39 -12.21
CA ALA A 100 -2.60 -7.43 -12.80
C ALA A 100 -2.01 -8.48 -11.84
N ARG A 101 -2.58 -9.70 -11.78
CA ARG A 101 -2.06 -10.83 -10.98
C ARG A 101 -1.71 -10.44 -9.53
N THR A 102 -2.54 -9.61 -8.92
CA THR A 102 -2.38 -9.22 -7.51
C THR A 102 -3.20 -10.15 -6.64
N ASP A 103 -2.54 -10.82 -5.70
CA ASP A 103 -3.14 -11.71 -4.71
C ASP A 103 -2.62 -11.32 -3.33
N VAL A 104 -3.35 -10.44 -2.66
CA VAL A 104 -2.92 -9.80 -1.42
C VAL A 104 -3.90 -10.09 -0.30
N GLU A 105 -3.38 -10.63 0.79
CA GLU A 105 -4.11 -10.77 2.05
C GLU A 105 -3.88 -9.54 2.92
N LEU A 106 -4.96 -8.91 3.36
CA LEU A 106 -4.90 -7.76 4.26
C LEU A 106 -4.86 -8.25 5.72
N ASP A 107 -3.66 -8.34 6.28
CA ASP A 107 -3.42 -8.87 7.64
C ASP A 107 -3.36 -7.76 8.72
N GLY A 108 -3.34 -6.48 8.30
CA GLY A 108 -3.41 -5.34 9.21
C GLY A 108 -4.80 -5.04 9.80
N ASP A 109 -4.87 -4.09 10.75
CA ASP A 109 -6.15 -3.59 11.26
C ASP A 109 -6.77 -2.59 10.27
N ASN A 110 -7.69 -3.10 9.45
CA ASN A 110 -8.40 -2.31 8.44
C ASN A 110 -9.81 -1.89 8.90
N SER A 111 -10.12 -2.00 10.19
CA SER A 111 -11.46 -1.66 10.74
C SER A 111 -11.84 -0.19 10.54
N ARG A 112 -10.86 0.69 10.33
CA ARG A 112 -11.02 2.13 10.08
C ARG A 112 -11.02 2.50 8.60
N PHE A 113 -10.91 1.53 7.70
CA PHE A 113 -11.01 1.79 6.27
C PHE A 113 -12.48 1.79 5.84
N VAL A 114 -12.93 2.91 5.30
CA VAL A 114 -14.31 3.12 4.80
C VAL A 114 -14.33 3.47 3.31
N GLY A 115 -13.21 3.23 2.63
CA GLY A 115 -13.03 3.47 1.21
C GLY A 115 -13.52 2.34 0.32
N GLN A 116 -13.05 2.33 -0.93
CA GLN A 116 -13.43 1.34 -1.94
C GLN A 116 -12.25 0.44 -2.32
N PHE A 117 -12.50 -0.86 -2.47
CA PHE A 117 -11.55 -1.79 -3.08
C PHE A 117 -11.94 -2.04 -4.53
N THR A 118 -11.02 -1.81 -5.46
CA THR A 118 -11.24 -2.06 -6.90
C THR A 118 -10.23 -3.10 -7.38
N SER A 119 -10.67 -4.27 -7.82
CA SER A 119 -9.81 -5.25 -8.49
C SER A 119 -10.03 -5.17 -10.00
N MET A 120 -8.96 -5.04 -10.80
CA MET A 120 -9.05 -5.25 -12.25
C MET A 120 -9.16 -6.75 -12.63
N GLN A 121 -9.24 -7.64 -11.63
CA GLN A 121 -9.60 -9.04 -11.81
C GLN A 121 -11.03 -9.27 -11.29
N VAL A 122 -11.88 -9.81 -12.15
CA VAL A 122 -13.33 -10.03 -12.02
C VAL A 122 -13.81 -10.21 -10.58
N ALA A 123 -14.59 -9.23 -10.12
CA ALA A 123 -15.51 -9.21 -8.98
C ALA A 123 -15.45 -10.38 -7.97
N ARG A 124 -14.82 -10.17 -6.82
CA ARG A 124 -15.26 -10.74 -5.52
C ARG A 124 -14.94 -9.78 -4.38
N SER A 125 -15.83 -8.82 -4.14
CA SER A 125 -15.83 -8.05 -2.90
C SER A 125 -16.18 -9.01 -1.75
N ALA A 126 -15.22 -9.29 -0.88
CA ALA A 126 -15.48 -9.88 0.42
C ALA A 126 -15.34 -8.78 1.47
N SER A 127 -16.36 -7.92 1.55
CA SER A 127 -16.63 -7.19 2.77
C SER A 127 -17.01 -8.20 3.86
N THR A 128 -16.27 -8.15 4.97
CA THR A 128 -16.60 -8.66 6.30
C THR A 128 -16.44 -10.18 6.54
N SER A 129 -15.50 -10.49 7.44
CA SER A 129 -15.35 -11.69 8.28
C SER A 129 -15.20 -13.05 7.60
N ARG A 130 -13.94 -13.55 7.64
CA ARG A 130 -13.51 -14.94 7.42
C ARG A 130 -13.93 -15.57 6.08
N LYS A 131 -13.06 -15.49 5.08
CA LYS A 131 -13.07 -16.44 3.95
C LYS A 131 -11.68 -17.01 3.73
N THR A 132 -11.48 -18.17 4.33
CA THR A 132 -10.39 -19.09 4.00
C THR A 132 -10.53 -19.50 2.54
N TRP A 133 -9.56 -19.15 1.69
CA TRP A 133 -9.52 -19.61 0.31
C TRP A 133 -9.06 -21.07 0.29
N VAL A 134 -9.97 -21.99 -0.06
CA VAL A 134 -9.59 -23.39 -0.34
C VAL A 134 -9.29 -23.49 -1.83
N MET A 135 -8.04 -23.74 -2.18
CA MET A 135 -7.62 -24.11 -3.54
C MET A 135 -8.22 -25.48 -3.89
N LEU A 136 -8.97 -25.57 -4.99
CA LEU A 136 -9.24 -26.85 -5.63
C LEU A 136 -8.11 -27.16 -6.61
N PRO A 137 -7.53 -28.38 -6.58
CA PRO A 137 -6.49 -28.76 -7.53
C PRO A 137 -7.04 -28.84 -8.95
N TYR A 138 -6.24 -28.33 -9.89
CA TYR A 138 -6.43 -28.46 -11.33
C TYR A 138 -6.37 -29.95 -11.70
N GLN A 139 -7.40 -30.48 -12.37
CA GLN A 139 -7.32 -31.75 -13.10
C GLN A 139 -6.66 -31.49 -14.46
#